data_AF-A0A926IWN9-F1
#
_entry.id   AF-A0A926IWN9-F1
#
_cell.length_a   1.000
_cell.length_b   1.000
_cell.length_c   1.000
_cell.angle_alpha   90.00
_cell.angle_beta   90.00
_cell.angle_gamma   90.00
#
_symmetry.space_group_name_H-M   'P 1'
#
loop_
_entity.id
_entity.type
_entity.pdbx_description
1 polymer ?
#
loop_
_entity_poly.entity_id
_entity_poly.type
_entity_poly.pdbx_seq_one_letter_code
_entity_poly.pdbx_strand_id
1 'polypeptide(L)'
;KIAAHAADLAKGHPGASRWDDAISKARFEFRWEDQFHLALDPETAREFHDETLPAEGAKLAHFCSMCGPHFCSMKITQEVRDFAAAQGVREEEAVDAGLEQKAKEFREDAEIYRKV
;
A
#
# COMPACT_ATOMS: atom_id res chain seq x y z
N LYS A 1 14.35 -7.81 -19.08
CA LYS A 1 13.61 -6.52 -19.10
C LYS A 1 13.91 -5.67 -17.85
N ILE A 2 13.78 -6.21 -16.63
CA ILE A 2 14.14 -5.52 -15.37
C ILE A 2 15.52 -4.85 -15.44
N ALA A 3 16.57 -5.59 -15.80
CA ALA A 3 17.93 -5.07 -15.81
C ALA A 3 18.14 -3.86 -16.76
N ALA A 4 17.46 -3.85 -17.91
CA ALA A 4 17.53 -2.74 -18.85
C ALA A 4 16.85 -1.49 -18.28
N HIS A 5 15.65 -1.65 -17.73
CA HIS A 5 14.92 -0.56 -17.07
C HIS A 5 15.71 0.02 -15.87
N ALA A 6 16.32 -0.84 -15.05
CA ALA A 6 17.18 -0.41 -13.95
C ALA A 6 18.37 0.43 -14.43
N ALA A 7 18.98 0.06 -15.55
CA ALA A 7 20.06 0.86 -16.16
C ALA A 7 19.54 2.21 -16.66
N ASP A 8 18.35 2.26 -17.27
CA ASP A 8 17.74 3.50 -17.75
C ASP A 8 17.36 4.44 -16.60
N LEU A 9 16.87 3.91 -15.48
CA LEU A 9 16.68 4.68 -14.23
C LEU A 9 18.01 5.26 -13.73
N ALA A 10 19.06 4.44 -13.61
CA ALA A 10 20.36 4.88 -13.12
C ALA A 10 21.01 5.94 -14.02
N LYS A 11 20.75 5.87 -15.33
CA LYS A 11 21.20 6.86 -16.32
C LYS A 11 20.35 8.15 -16.32
N GLY A 12 19.23 8.19 -15.59
CA GLY A 12 18.29 9.30 -15.64
C GLY A 12 17.60 9.43 -17.01
N HIS A 13 17.37 8.31 -17.71
CA HIS A 13 16.74 8.32 -19.02
C HIS A 13 15.35 9.00 -18.92
N PRO A 14 15.03 9.99 -19.79
CA PRO A 14 13.76 10.68 -19.74
C PRO A 14 12.58 9.70 -19.76
N GLY A 15 11.73 9.81 -18.74
CA GLY A 15 10.51 9.02 -18.61
C GLY A 15 10.66 7.65 -17.96
N ALA A 16 11.87 7.18 -17.62
CA ALA A 16 12.05 5.91 -16.90
C ALA A 16 11.37 5.95 -15.53
N SER A 17 11.58 7.03 -14.75
CA SER A 17 10.98 7.17 -13.41
C SER A 17 9.46 7.21 -13.43
N ARG A 18 8.82 7.68 -14.51
CA ARG A 18 7.35 7.81 -14.58
C ARG A 18 6.65 6.48 -14.38
N TRP A 19 7.26 5.39 -14.83
CA TRP A 19 6.68 4.07 -14.66
C TRP A 19 6.80 3.59 -13.21
N ASP A 20 7.97 3.75 -12.58
CA ASP A 20 8.20 3.46 -11.17
C ASP A 20 7.29 4.29 -10.26
N ASP A 21 7.14 5.57 -10.56
CA ASP A 21 6.25 6.49 -9.82
C ASP A 21 4.79 6.05 -9.97
N ALA A 22 4.37 5.65 -11.18
CA ALA A 22 3.00 5.21 -11.44
C ALA A 22 2.67 3.91 -10.68
N ILE A 23 3.55 2.90 -10.73
CA ILE A 23 3.31 1.64 -10.02
C ILE A 23 3.42 1.82 -8.51
N SER A 24 4.33 2.68 -8.03
CA SER A 24 4.46 2.98 -6.59
C SER A 24 3.24 3.73 -6.07
N LYS A 25 2.70 4.68 -6.85
CA LYS A 25 1.46 5.38 -6.52
C LYS A 25 0.27 4.41 -6.50
N ALA A 26 0.15 3.53 -7.50
CA ALA A 26 -0.91 2.52 -7.52
C ALA A 26 -0.84 1.60 -6.28
N ARG A 27 0.37 1.20 -5.87
CA ARG A 27 0.61 0.42 -4.66
C ARG A 27 0.17 1.16 -3.39
N PHE A 28 0.57 2.42 -3.25
CA PHE A 28 0.24 3.22 -2.05
C PHE A 28 -1.26 3.51 -1.93
N GLU A 29 -1.94 3.72 -3.07
CA GLU A 29 -3.38 3.98 -3.13
C GLU A 29 -4.23 2.69 -3.18
N PHE A 30 -3.61 1.51 -3.05
CA PHE A 30 -4.28 0.21 -3.11
C PHE A 30 -5.09 -0.03 -4.39
N ARG A 31 -4.67 0.57 -5.51
CA ARG A 31 -5.22 0.32 -6.85
C ARG A 31 -4.62 -0.95 -7.43
N TRP A 32 -5.01 -2.10 -6.87
CA TRP A 32 -4.43 -3.42 -7.18
C TRP A 32 -4.41 -3.72 -8.68
N GLU A 33 -5.53 -3.49 -9.37
CA GLU A 33 -5.63 -3.70 -10.82
C GLU A 33 -4.61 -2.88 -11.61
N ASP A 34 -4.45 -1.59 -11.26
CA ASP A 34 -3.49 -0.73 -11.91
C ASP A 34 -2.05 -1.16 -11.60
N GLN A 35 -1.79 -1.61 -10.37
CA GLN A 35 -0.49 -2.14 -9.99
C GLN A 35 -0.13 -3.40 -10.80
N PHE A 36 -1.08 -4.32 -11.02
CA PHE A 36 -0.85 -5.50 -11.85
C PHE A 36 -0.63 -5.13 -13.30
N HIS A 37 -1.47 -4.26 -13.88
CA HIS A 37 -1.32 -3.83 -15.28
C HIS A 37 -0.01 -3.07 -15.53
N LEU A 38 0.52 -2.39 -14.51
CA LEU A 38 1.82 -1.72 -14.58
C LEU A 38 3.00 -2.66 -14.31
N ALA A 39 2.78 -3.89 -13.82
CA ALA A 39 3.87 -4.82 -13.61
C ALA A 39 4.52 -5.24 -14.94
N LEU A 40 5.79 -5.66 -14.87
CA LEU A 40 6.48 -6.25 -16.03
C LEU A 40 5.84 -7.55 -16.52
N ASP A 41 5.20 -8.25 -15.60
CA ASP A 41 4.49 -9.49 -15.80
C ASP A 41 3.17 -9.41 -15.01
N PRO A 42 2.10 -8.88 -15.63
CA PRO A 42 0.82 -8.67 -14.96
C PRO A 42 0.14 -9.96 -14.47
N GLU A 43 0.29 -11.05 -15.20
CA GLU A 43 -0.32 -12.35 -14.86
C GLU A 43 0.31 -12.89 -13.58
N THR A 44 1.64 -13.00 -13.55
CA THR A 44 2.36 -13.47 -12.36
C THR A 44 2.10 -12.57 -11.14
N ALA A 45 2.02 -11.25 -11.32
CA ALA A 45 1.76 -10.34 -10.21
C ALA A 45 0.36 -10.53 -9.60
N ARG A 46 -0.65 -10.81 -10.43
CA ARG A 46 -2.01 -11.11 -10.00
C ARG A 46 -2.07 -12.47 -9.32
N GLU A 47 -1.45 -13.49 -9.91
CA GLU A 47 -1.42 -14.85 -9.36
C GLU A 47 -0.86 -14.86 -7.94
N PHE A 48 0.27 -14.19 -7.68
CA PHE A 48 0.87 -14.14 -6.33
C PHE A 48 -0.01 -13.43 -5.29
N HIS A 49 -0.81 -12.44 -5.69
CA HIS A 49 -1.80 -11.84 -4.80
C HIS A 49 -2.93 -12.84 -4.51
N ASP A 50 -3.44 -13.47 -5.57
CA ASP A 50 -4.64 -14.31 -5.53
C ASP A 50 -4.42 -15.68 -4.90
N GLU A 51 -3.16 -16.14 -4.79
CA GLU A 51 -2.78 -17.32 -4.02
C GLU A 51 -3.33 -17.29 -2.58
N THR A 52 -3.45 -16.10 -1.99
CA THR A 52 -3.91 -15.92 -0.60
C THR A 52 -5.19 -15.09 -0.49
N LEU A 53 -5.45 -14.22 -1.45
CA LEU A 53 -6.61 -13.32 -1.47
C LEU A 53 -7.35 -13.38 -2.83
N PRO A 54 -7.93 -14.54 -3.21
CA PRO A 54 -8.50 -14.75 -4.55
C PRO A 54 -9.82 -14.02 -4.79
N ALA A 55 -10.50 -13.55 -3.74
CA ALA A 55 -11.78 -12.88 -3.89
C ALA A 55 -11.62 -11.54 -4.63
N GLU A 56 -12.51 -11.25 -5.59
CA GLU A 56 -12.51 -9.97 -6.32
C GLU A 56 -12.55 -8.75 -5.40
N GLY A 57 -13.27 -8.85 -4.27
CA GLY A 57 -13.32 -7.80 -3.25
C GLY A 57 -11.96 -7.48 -2.62
N ALA A 58 -11.00 -8.41 -2.64
CA ALA A 58 -9.66 -8.17 -2.12
C ALA A 58 -8.87 -7.16 -2.99
N LYS A 59 -9.24 -6.97 -4.27
CA LYS A 59 -8.64 -5.94 -5.14
C LYS A 59 -9.07 -4.52 -4.76
N LEU A 60 -9.99 -4.39 -3.80
CA LEU A 60 -10.40 -3.12 -3.18
C LEU A 60 -9.86 -3.00 -1.75
N ALA A 61 -9.12 -3.99 -1.24
CA ALA A 61 -8.65 -4.01 0.14
C ALA A 61 -7.43 -3.11 0.34
N HIS A 62 -7.43 -2.36 1.44
CA HIS A 62 -6.28 -1.55 1.88
C HIS A 62 -5.23 -2.37 2.66
N PHE A 63 -4.98 -3.61 2.23
CA PHE A 63 -3.95 -4.50 2.77
C PHE A 63 -3.71 -5.67 1.80
N CYS A 64 -2.60 -6.38 2.01
CA CYS A 64 -2.35 -7.69 1.42
C CYS A 64 -2.19 -8.75 2.51
N SER A 65 -1.97 -10.00 2.11
CA SER A 65 -1.78 -11.13 3.04
C SER A 65 -0.50 -11.04 3.89
N MET A 66 0.46 -10.18 3.55
CA MET A 66 1.71 -10.09 4.31
C MET A 66 1.52 -9.46 5.70
N CYS A 67 0.80 -8.34 5.78
CA CYS A 67 0.63 -7.57 7.03
C CYS A 67 -0.80 -7.62 7.56
N GLY A 68 -1.77 -8.03 6.74
CA GLY A 68 -3.17 -8.05 7.11
C GLY A 68 -3.78 -6.66 7.34
N PRO A 69 -5.05 -6.60 7.76
CA PRO A 69 -5.84 -5.37 7.79
C PRO A 69 -5.40 -4.34 8.86
N HIS A 70 -4.71 -4.78 9.91
CA HIS A 70 -4.35 -3.94 11.06
C HIS A 70 -2.91 -3.43 11.04
N PHE A 71 -1.99 -4.11 10.35
CA PHE A 71 -0.56 -3.80 10.40
C PHE A 71 0.02 -3.37 9.04
N CYS A 72 -0.83 -3.11 8.04
CA CYS A 72 -0.37 -2.58 6.76
C CYS A 72 0.21 -1.16 6.94
N SER A 73 1.51 -1.01 6.73
CA SER A 73 2.23 0.24 6.90
C SER A 73 1.68 1.38 6.03
N MET A 74 1.31 1.10 4.78
CA MET A 74 0.77 2.10 3.86
C MET A 74 -0.60 2.61 4.33
N LYS A 75 -1.47 1.71 4.81
CA LYS A 75 -2.77 2.08 5.38
C LYS A 75 -2.60 2.95 6.62
N ILE A 76 -1.75 2.53 7.56
CA ILE A 76 -1.47 3.31 8.78
C ILE A 76 -0.91 4.68 8.42
N THR A 77 -0.01 4.76 7.44
CA THR A 77 0.53 6.05 6.95
C THR A 77 -0.59 6.95 6.43
N GLN A 78 -1.51 6.42 5.62
CA GLN A 78 -2.65 7.18 5.12
C GLN A 78 -3.55 7.68 6.26
N GLU A 79 -3.87 6.82 7.22
CA GLU A 79 -4.70 7.19 8.38
C GLU A 79 -4.04 8.27 9.25
N VAL A 80 -2.72 8.21 9.45
CA VAL A 80 -1.97 9.26 10.18
C VAL A 80 -2.01 10.58 9.41
N ARG A 81 -1.85 10.56 8.08
CA ARG A 81 -1.96 11.76 7.23
C ARG A 81 -3.34 12.37 7.28
N ASP A 82 -4.38 11.54 7.20
CA ASP A 82 -5.77 11.98 7.27
C ASP A 82 -6.08 12.59 8.65
N PHE A 83 -5.58 11.97 9.72
CA PHE A 83 -5.68 12.51 11.08
C PHE A 83 -4.96 13.87 11.21
N ALA A 84 -3.72 13.98 10.71
CA ALA A 84 -2.96 15.24 10.72
C ALA A 84 -3.72 16.36 9.99
N ALA A 85 -4.24 16.04 8.79
CA ALA A 85 -5.03 16.97 7.99
C ALA A 85 -6.31 17.40 8.70
N ALA A 86 -7.02 16.48 9.36
CA ALA A 86 -8.25 16.77 10.11
C ALA A 86 -7.99 17.64 11.35
N GLN A 87 -6.84 17.46 12.01
CA GLN A 87 -6.45 18.25 13.19
C GLN A 87 -5.72 19.56 12.85
N GLY A 88 -5.36 19.77 11.57
CA GLY A 88 -4.62 20.94 11.12
C GLY A 88 -3.19 21.02 11.66
N VAL A 89 -2.61 19.87 12.03
CA VAL A 89 -1.24 19.74 12.57
C VAL A 89 -0.30 19.16 11.52
N ARG A 90 1.00 19.37 11.69
CA ARG A 90 2.01 18.80 10.77
C ARG A 90 2.07 17.29 10.94
N GLU A 91 2.35 16.54 9.86
CA GLU A 91 2.43 15.07 9.90
C GLU A 91 3.35 14.57 11.03
N GLU A 92 4.50 15.22 11.22
CA GLU A 92 5.51 14.91 12.24
C GLU A 92 4.95 14.97 13.67
N GLU A 93 4.03 15.89 13.93
CA GLU A 93 3.38 16.09 15.24
C GLU A 93 2.19 15.14 15.43
N ALA A 94 1.66 14.60 14.34
CA ALA A 94 0.51 13.71 14.30
C ALA A 94 0.85 12.22 14.45
N VAL A 95 2.11 11.82 14.20
CA VAL A 95 2.51 10.41 14.20
C VAL A 95 2.24 9.75 15.55
N ASP A 96 2.73 10.33 16.64
CA ASP A 96 2.60 9.74 17.97
C ASP A 96 1.13 9.63 18.40
N ALA A 97 0.35 10.68 18.16
CA ALA A 97 -1.07 10.71 18.48
C ALA A 97 -1.89 9.71 17.64
N GLY A 98 -1.61 9.62 16.33
CA GLY A 98 -2.28 8.69 15.43
C GLY A 98 -1.97 7.23 15.75
N LEU A 99 -0.70 6.91 16.06
CA LEU A 99 -0.31 5.57 16.50
C LEU A 99 -0.96 5.19 17.83
N GLU A 100 -1.03 6.12 18.79
CA GLU A 100 -1.70 5.88 20.07
C GLU A 100 -3.20 5.61 19.88
N GLN A 101 -3.86 6.32 18.97
CA GLN A 101 -5.25 6.08 18.62
C GLN A 101 -5.44 4.70 17.98
N LYS A 102 -4.60 4.31 17.01
CA LYS A 102 -4.69 2.98 16.37
C LYS A 102 -4.44 1.84 17.36
N ALA A 103 -3.53 2.04 18.30
CA ALA A 103 -3.31 1.09 19.38
C ALA A 103 -4.53 0.94 20.29
N LYS A 104 -5.31 2.01 20.52
CA LYS A 104 -6.57 1.96 21.26
C LYS A 104 -7.64 1.21 20.46
N GLU A 105 -7.85 1.55 19.19
CA GLU A 105 -8.79 0.86 18.29
C GLU A 105 -8.53 -0.66 18.24
N PHE A 106 -7.25 -1.06 18.13
CA PHE A 106 -6.89 -2.48 18.15
C PHE A 106 -7.19 -3.17 19.48
N ARG A 107 -6.99 -2.50 20.62
CA ARG A 107 -7.26 -3.08 21.95
C ARG A 107 -8.74 -3.31 22.23
N GLU A 108 -9.61 -2.50 21.63
CA GLU A 108 -11.06 -2.63 21.81
C GLU A 108 -11.60 -3.94 21.21
N ASP A 109 -11.03 -4.36 20.09
CA ASP A 109 -11.47 -5.55 19.35
C ASP A 109 -10.57 -6.76 19.61
N ALA A 110 -9.28 -6.54 19.88
CA ALA A 110 -8.24 -7.51 20.23
C ALA A 110 -8.10 -8.72 19.28
N GLU A 111 -8.69 -8.67 18.08
CA GLU A 111 -8.59 -9.70 17.06
C GLU A 111 -7.57 -9.33 15.98
N ILE A 112 -6.66 -10.25 15.68
CA ILE A 112 -5.66 -10.06 14.61
C ILE A 112 -6.30 -10.28 13.22
N TYR A 113 -7.26 -11.20 13.12
CA TYR A 113 -7.97 -11.53 11.89
C TYR A 113 -9.47 -11.70 12.18
N ARG A 114 -10.29 -10.77 11.71
CA ARG A 114 -11.75 -10.96 11.70
C ARG A 114 -12.10 -12.03 10.67
N LYS A 115 -12.94 -13.00 11.05
CA LYS A 115 -13.55 -13.93 10.07
C LYS A 115 -14.46 -13.13 9.15
N VAL A 116 -14.13 -13.14 7.86
CA VAL A 116 -14.99 -12.64 6.77
C VAL A 116 -16.15 -13.61 6.57
#